data_AF-A0A8H2MGG9-F1
#
_entry.id   AF-A0A8H2MGG9-F1
#
_cell.length_a   1.000
_cell.length_b   1.000
_cell.length_c   1.000
_cell.angle_alpha   90.00
_cell.angle_beta   90.00
_cell.angle_gamma   90.00
#
_symmetry.space_group_name_H-M   'P 1'
#
loop_
_entity.id
_entity.type
_entity.pdbx_description
1 polymer ?
#
loop_
_entity_poly.entity_id
_entity_poly.type
_entity_poly.pdbx_seq_one_letter_code
_entity_poly.pdbx_strand_id
1 'polypeptide(L)'
;MMKYIEIEKDQIPYEFELALDKGTYQFEINYNSLGDFFTVSLKKDHKLIVSGCKLVYNVPLFEGLDYLDIPRLMIRPLDTTGVNQEANYDNLSEDVFLYVLD
;
A
#
# COMPACT_ATOMS: atom_id res chain seq x y z
N MET A 1 16.68 -2.19 -3.44
CA MET A 1 16.71 -0.78 -3.93
C MET A 1 15.43 -0.11 -3.43
N MET A 2 15.44 1.15 -3.00
CA MET A 2 14.20 1.80 -2.53
C MET A 2 13.38 2.31 -3.71
N LYS A 3 12.19 1.73 -3.91
CA LYS A 3 11.18 2.19 -4.87
C LYS A 3 9.93 2.63 -4.12
N TYR A 4 9.04 3.37 -4.78
CA TYR A 4 7.71 3.65 -4.23
C TYR A 4 6.63 3.37 -5.28
N ILE A 5 5.43 3.08 -4.78
CA ILE A 5 4.20 2.97 -5.55
C ILE A 5 3.51 4.32 -5.46
N GLU A 6 3.30 4.98 -6.60
CA GLU A 6 2.51 6.20 -6.66
C GLU A 6 1.01 5.85 -6.62
N ILE A 7 0.29 6.52 -5.73
CA ILE A 7 -1.16 6.33 -5.58
C ILE A 7 -1.90 7.42 -6.33
N GLU A 8 -2.68 7.03 -7.34
CA GLU A 8 -3.51 7.93 -8.16
C GLU A 8 -4.83 8.23 -7.42
N LYS A 9 -4.78 9.20 -6.50
CA LYS A 9 -5.90 9.52 -5.59
C LYS A 9 -7.23 9.81 -6.33
N ASP A 10 -7.18 10.41 -7.52
CA ASP A 10 -8.36 10.75 -8.34
C ASP A 10 -9.03 9.54 -9.02
N GLN A 11 -8.37 8.38 -9.03
CA GLN A 11 -8.93 7.15 -9.59
C GLN A 11 -9.59 6.26 -8.53
N ILE A 12 -9.51 6.61 -7.25
CA ILE A 12 -10.00 5.77 -6.16
C ILE A 12 -11.54 5.66 -6.18
N PRO A 13 -12.11 4.44 -6.12
CA PRO A 13 -11.42 3.15 -6.00
C PRO A 13 -10.86 2.63 -7.33
N TYR A 14 -9.61 2.17 -7.31
CA TYR A 14 -8.97 1.55 -8.47
C TYR A 14 -8.13 0.33 -8.12
N GLU A 15 -7.85 -0.48 -9.13
CA GLU A 15 -6.97 -1.64 -9.06
C GLU A 15 -5.85 -1.51 -10.09
N PHE A 16 -4.64 -1.94 -9.74
CA PHE A 16 -3.50 -2.02 -10.65
C PHE A 16 -2.69 -3.29 -10.40
N GLU A 17 -1.91 -3.69 -11.40
CA GLU A 17 -0.99 -4.83 -11.31
C GLU A 17 0.45 -4.38 -11.09
N LEU A 18 1.15 -5.08 -10.21
CA LEU A 18 2.57 -4.86 -9.95
C LEU A 18 3.33 -6.18 -9.92
N ALA A 19 4.34 -6.28 -10.78
CA ALA A 19 5.29 -7.39 -10.76
C ALA A 19 6.29 -7.18 -9.60
N LEU A 20 6.25 -8.11 -8.64
CA LEU A 20 7.14 -8.17 -7.48
C LEU A 20 7.90 -9.51 -7.50
N ASP A 21 8.80 -9.70 -6.53
CA ASP A 21 9.70 -10.84 -6.40
C ASP A 21 9.06 -12.22 -6.69
N LYS A 22 7.87 -12.49 -6.15
CA LYS A 22 7.17 -13.78 -6.23
C LYS A 22 5.99 -13.83 -7.19
N GLY A 23 5.86 -12.83 -8.05
CA GLY A 23 4.86 -12.80 -9.12
C GLY A 23 4.18 -11.45 -9.29
N THR A 24 3.13 -11.45 -10.11
CA THR A 24 2.28 -10.28 -10.33
C THR A 24 1.13 -10.29 -9.33
N TYR A 25 0.95 -9.18 -8.64
CA TYR A 25 -0.10 -8.98 -7.67
C TYR A 25 -1.05 -7.87 -8.14
N GLN A 26 -2.35 -8.03 -7.89
CA GLN A 26 -3.33 -6.96 -8.06
C GLN A 26 -3.52 -6.24 -6.73
N PHE A 27 -3.26 -4.94 -6.72
CA PHE A 27 -3.48 -4.06 -5.57
C PHE A 27 -4.74 -3.24 -5.82
N GLU A 28 -5.69 -3.28 -4.89
CA GLU A 28 -6.90 -2.46 -4.92
C GLU A 28 -6.82 -1.39 -3.84
N ILE A 29 -6.92 -0.12 -4.23
CA ILE A 29 -6.81 1.03 -3.34
C ILE A 29 -8.21 1.62 -3.09
N ASN A 30 -8.55 1.81 -1.83
CA ASN A 30 -9.77 2.48 -1.39
C ASN A 30 -9.43 3.62 -0.42
N TYR A 31 -10.30 4.62 -0.31
CA TYR A 31 -10.18 5.73 0.63
C TYR A 31 -11.45 5.84 1.49
N ASN A 32 -11.26 5.93 2.80
CA ASN A 32 -12.32 6.20 3.77
C ASN A 32 -12.29 7.68 4.15
N SER A 33 -13.22 8.47 3.60
CA SER A 33 -13.29 9.91 3.86
C SER A 33 -13.79 10.29 5.26
N LEU A 34 -14.47 9.38 5.97
CA LEU A 34 -14.93 9.64 7.33
C LEU A 34 -13.79 9.54 8.34
N GLY A 35 -12.89 8.57 8.15
CA GLY A 35 -11.74 8.32 9.01
C GLY A 35 -10.41 8.85 8.48
N ASP A 36 -10.41 9.42 7.29
CA ASP A 36 -9.23 9.95 6.57
C ASP A 36 -8.07 8.94 6.50
N PHE A 37 -8.35 7.78 5.90
CA PHE A 37 -7.31 6.77 5.67
C PHE A 37 -7.57 5.94 4.42
N PHE A 38 -6.48 5.41 3.88
CA PHE A 38 -6.52 4.48 2.75
C PHE A 38 -6.52 3.03 3.22
N THR A 39 -7.08 2.16 2.40
CA THR A 39 -6.96 0.71 2.56
C THR A 39 -6.48 0.06 1.27
N VAL A 40 -5.78 -1.07 1.43
CA VAL A 40 -5.24 -1.87 0.34
C VAL A 40 -5.76 -3.29 0.46
N SER A 41 -6.35 -3.80 -0.61
CA SER A 41 -6.59 -5.23 -0.79
C SER A 41 -5.56 -5.81 -1.76
N LEU A 42 -5.23 -7.09 -1.58
CA LEU A 42 -4.27 -7.80 -2.40
C LEU A 42 -4.92 -9.03 -3.03
N LYS A 43 -4.76 -9.18 -4.34
CA LYS A 43 -5.15 -10.37 -5.09
C LYS A 43 -3.95 -10.91 -5.88
N LYS A 44 -4.04 -12.18 -6.25
CA LYS A 44 -3.12 -12.84 -7.19
C LYS A 44 -3.93 -13.78 -8.05
N ASP A 45 -3.69 -13.76 -9.36
CA ASP A 45 -4.52 -14.48 -10.35
C ASP A 45 -6.02 -14.20 -10.16
N HIS A 46 -6.37 -12.94 -9.88
CA HIS A 46 -7.73 -12.47 -9.56
C HIS A 46 -8.40 -13.12 -8.33
N LYS A 47 -7.63 -13.83 -7.49
CA LYS A 47 -8.11 -14.39 -6.22
C LYS A 47 -7.68 -13.51 -5.06
N LEU A 48 -8.63 -13.15 -4.22
CA LEU A 48 -8.39 -12.35 -3.02
C LEU A 48 -7.51 -13.10 -2.02
N ILE A 49 -6.45 -12.43 -1.56
CA ILE A 49 -5.53 -12.92 -0.52
C ILE A 49 -5.74 -12.12 0.77
N VAL A 50 -5.73 -10.79 0.67
CA VAL A 50 -5.93 -9.87 1.80
C VAL A 50 -6.97 -8.83 1.43
N SER A 51 -7.84 -8.48 2.37
CA SER A 51 -8.90 -7.48 2.17
C SER A 51 -8.73 -6.29 3.10
N GLY A 52 -8.73 -5.08 2.53
CA GLY A 52 -8.94 -3.84 3.27
C GLY A 52 -7.91 -3.52 4.36
N CYS A 53 -6.64 -3.89 4.19
CA CYS A 53 -5.59 -3.52 5.13
C CYS A 53 -5.39 -2.01 5.14
N LYS A 54 -5.59 -1.37 6.30
CA LYS A 54 -5.35 0.07 6.48
C LYS A 54 -3.88 0.40 6.23
N LEU A 55 -3.60 1.45 5.47
CA LEU A 55 -2.27 2.05 5.39
C LEU A 55 -2.01 2.84 6.67
N VAL A 56 -1.18 2.28 7.55
CA VAL A 56 -0.75 2.93 8.80
C VAL A 56 0.68 3.41 8.64
N TYR A 57 0.93 4.68 8.94
CA TYR A 57 2.24 5.31 8.80
C TYR A 57 3.36 4.48 9.46
N ASN A 58 4.43 4.26 8.70
CA ASN A 58 5.63 3.51 9.12
C ASN A 58 5.38 2.07 9.61
N VAL A 59 4.20 1.50 9.35
CA VAL A 59 3.86 0.10 9.63
C VAL A 59 3.91 -0.70 8.32
N PRO A 60 4.59 -1.86 8.28
CA PRO A 60 4.55 -2.74 7.12
C PRO A 60 3.11 -3.16 6.76
N LEU A 61 2.77 -3.00 5.49
CA LEU A 61 1.58 -3.57 4.92
C LEU A 61 1.67 -5.10 5.02
N PHE A 62 0.58 -5.72 5.47
CA PHE A 62 0.49 -7.17 5.67
C PHE A 62 1.35 -7.74 6.81
N GLU A 63 1.80 -6.91 7.76
CA GLU A 63 2.48 -7.39 8.97
C GLU A 63 1.67 -8.50 9.67
N GLY A 64 2.33 -9.62 9.97
CA GLY A 64 1.69 -10.79 10.60
C GLY A 64 0.92 -11.71 9.64
N LEU A 65 0.88 -11.42 8.34
CA LEU A 65 0.21 -12.23 7.31
C LEU A 65 1.19 -13.07 6.49
N ASP A 66 2.40 -13.31 6.98
CA ASP A 66 3.48 -14.02 6.29
C ASP A 66 3.14 -15.47 5.88
N TYR A 67 2.09 -16.04 6.46
CA TYR A 67 1.58 -17.37 6.12
C TYR A 67 0.74 -17.39 4.84
N LEU A 68 0.38 -16.23 4.29
CA LEU A 68 -0.34 -16.07 3.02
C LEU A 68 0.63 -15.91 1.85
N ASP A 69 0.10 -16.02 0.63
CA ASP A 69 0.85 -15.75 -0.61
C ASP A 69 0.93 -14.25 -0.88
N ILE A 70 1.63 -13.52 -0.01
CA ILE A 70 1.92 -12.08 -0.14
C ILE A 70 3.35 -11.85 -0.67
N PRO A 71 3.66 -10.66 -1.22
CA PRO A 71 5.04 -10.29 -1.57
C PRO A 71 6.00 -10.46 -0.39
N ARG A 72 7.27 -10.84 -0.63
CA ARG A 72 8.30 -10.94 0.45
C ARG A 72 9.18 -9.70 0.51
N LEU A 73 8.58 -8.57 0.21
CA LEU A 73 9.18 -7.24 0.26
C LEU A 73 8.44 -6.43 1.32
N MET A 74 9.16 -5.57 2.04
CA MET A 74 8.51 -4.67 2.97
C MET A 74 7.86 -3.53 2.20
N ILE A 75 6.55 -3.42 2.28
CA ILE A 75 5.77 -2.32 1.71
C ILE A 75 5.27 -1.45 2.86
N ARG A 76 5.59 -0.16 2.92
CA ARG A 76 5.08 0.72 4.00
C ARG A 76 4.98 2.19 3.57
N PRO A 77 3.97 2.93 4.06
CA PRO A 77 3.92 4.38 3.90
C PRO A 77 4.98 5.04 4.78
N LEU A 78 5.80 5.92 4.21
CA LEU A 78 6.84 6.65 4.94
C LEU A 78 7.05 8.04 4.33
N ASP A 79 7.40 9.00 5.18
CA ASP A 79 7.98 10.28 4.79
C ASP A 79 9.47 10.24 5.17
N THR A 80 10.35 10.41 4.18
CA THR A 80 11.81 10.33 4.40
C THR A 80 12.42 11.60 4.99
N THR A 81 11.67 12.70 4.99
CA THR A 81 12.05 13.96 5.64
C THR A 81 11.76 13.93 7.15
N GLY A 82 10.83 13.07 7.58
CA GLY A 82 10.41 12.91 8.98
C GLY A 82 9.46 14.00 9.48
N VAL A 83 8.84 14.78 8.58
CA VAL A 83 7.91 15.86 8.94
C VAL A 83 6.51 15.30 9.24
N ASN A 84 6.04 14.37 8.43
CA ASN A 84 4.72 13.75 8.57
C ASN A 84 4.76 12.48 9.42
N GLN A 85 3.66 12.18 10.11
CA GLN A 85 3.51 10.99 10.98
C GLN A 85 2.21 10.20 10.73
N GLU A 86 1.51 10.52 9.65
CA GLU A 86 0.26 9.87 9.24
C GLU A 86 0.21 9.76 7.71
N ALA A 87 -0.63 8.85 7.18
CA ALA A 87 -0.87 8.70 5.75
C ALA A 87 -2.34 9.00 5.46
N ASN A 88 -2.63 10.24 5.08
CA ASN A 88 -3.96 10.79 4.87
C ASN A 88 -4.11 11.31 3.43
N TYR A 89 -5.31 11.78 3.05
CA TYR A 89 -5.57 12.21 1.67
C TYR A 89 -4.64 13.33 1.18
N ASP A 90 -4.31 14.26 2.08
CA ASP A 90 -3.53 15.44 1.77
C ASP A 90 -2.06 15.11 1.52
N ASN A 91 -1.49 14.13 2.24
CA ASN A 91 -0.04 13.88 2.22
C ASN A 91 0.38 12.62 1.45
N LEU A 92 -0.51 11.66 1.19
CA LEU A 92 -0.16 10.45 0.44
C LEU A 92 0.13 10.80 -1.03
N SER A 93 1.24 10.29 -1.56
CA SER A 93 1.84 10.64 -2.85
C SER A 93 2.35 12.08 -2.99
N GLU A 94 2.33 12.90 -1.92
CA GLU A 94 2.90 14.25 -1.91
C GLU A 94 4.18 14.30 -1.04
N ASP A 95 4.04 13.94 0.24
CA ASP A 95 5.12 13.91 1.23
C ASP A 95 5.35 12.50 1.79
N VAL A 96 4.28 11.71 1.88
CA VAL A 96 4.29 10.33 2.33
C VAL A 96 4.12 9.42 1.12
N PHE A 97 5.05 8.50 0.91
CA PHE A 97 5.04 7.58 -0.22
C PHE A 97 4.96 6.13 0.24
N LEU A 98 4.29 5.29 -0.55
CA LEU A 98 4.20 3.85 -0.29
C LEU A 98 5.47 3.17 -0.80
N TYR A 99 6.48 3.03 0.06
CA TYR A 99 7.77 2.46 -0.31
C TYR A 99 7.72 0.94 -0.39
N VAL A 100 8.45 0.39 -1.36
CA VAL A 100 8.77 -1.03 -1.51
C VAL A 100 10.27 -1.18 -1.28
N LEU A 101 10.62 -1.97 -0.26
CA LEU A 101 11.99 -2.19 0.21
C LEU A 101 12.36 -3.67 0.00
N ASP A 102 13.45 -3.89 -0.75
CA ASP A 102 14.12 -5.19 -0.92
C ASP A 102 15.06 -5.52 0.24
#